data_AF-A0A167FDR0-F1
#
_entry.id   AF-A0A167FDR0-F1
#
_cell.length_a   1.000
_cell.length_b   1.000
_cell.length_c   1.000
_cell.angle_alpha   90.00
_cell.angle_beta   90.00
_cell.angle_gamma   90.00
#
_symmetry.space_group_name_H-M   'P 1'
#
loop_
_entity.id
_entity.type
_entity.pdbx_description
1 polymer ?
#
loop_
_entity_poly.entity_id
_entity_poly.type
_entity_poly.pdbx_seq_one_letter_code
_entity_poly.pdbx_strand_id
1 'polypeptide(L)'
;MPIYKALLKYGHSNFCFDILEYCSSENVILREQYYLDNFDFSYNILKKSNSSLGYKHSKEVLEKMKGRQNAKGFKHSTEMLSFLKNIQLNKKHSSESKDLMRKSWSLRKIKSDIVVMNLNDHSFQNYKSITEAALALNVTRYTLRSYLDSNKTLL
;
A
#
# COMPACT_ATOMS: atom_id res chain seq x y z
N MET A 1 12.80 6.74 0.52
CA MET A 1 12.45 5.31 0.38
C MET A 1 11.87 4.79 1.69
N PRO A 2 10.79 3.98 1.69
CA PRO A 2 10.16 3.44 2.90
C PRO A 2 11.13 2.65 3.79
N ILE A 3 11.91 1.73 3.21
CA ILE A 3 12.91 0.95 3.95
C ILE A 3 13.97 1.84 4.61
N TYR A 4 14.46 2.87 3.91
CA TYR A 4 15.43 3.83 4.48
C TYR A 4 14.88 4.54 5.72
N LYS A 5 13.62 5.00 5.68
CA LYS A 5 12.98 5.64 6.85
C LYS A 5 12.77 4.64 7.99
N ALA A 6 12.44 3.39 7.68
CA ALA A 6 12.23 2.35 8.67
C ALA A 6 13.56 2.00 9.39
N LEU A 7 14.66 1.83 8.63
CA LEU A 7 16.00 1.61 9.18
C LEU A 7 16.42 2.75 10.11
N LEU A 8 16.22 4.01 9.71
CA LEU A 8 16.55 5.17 10.56
C LEU A 8 15.71 5.23 11.84
N LYS A 9 14.44 4.82 11.78
CA LYS A 9 13.51 4.92 12.91
C LYS A 9 13.69 3.77 13.91
N TYR A 10 13.89 2.55 13.41
CA TYR A 10 13.88 1.36 14.23
C TYR A 10 15.29 0.77 14.45
N GLY A 11 16.31 1.26 13.74
CA GLY A 11 17.69 0.80 13.88
C GLY A 11 17.97 -0.51 13.13
N HIS A 12 19.23 -0.71 12.73
CA HIS A 12 19.65 -1.85 11.93
C HIS A 12 19.51 -3.20 12.64
N SER A 13 19.59 -3.24 13.98
CA SER A 13 19.45 -4.47 14.77
C SER A 13 18.07 -5.13 14.65
N ASN A 14 17.06 -4.37 14.20
CA ASN A 14 15.71 -4.88 13.97
C ASN A 14 15.49 -5.36 12.53
N PHE A 15 16.54 -5.46 11.72
CA PHE A 15 16.49 -5.93 10.33
C PHE A 15 17.53 -7.02 10.10
N CYS A 16 17.20 -8.00 9.26
CA CYS A 16 18.13 -8.99 8.72
C CYS A 16 18.29 -8.77 7.22
N PHE A 17 19.45 -9.13 6.68
CA PHE A 17 19.72 -9.14 5.25
C PHE A 17 20.12 -10.54 4.84
N ASP A 18 19.31 -11.16 3.99
CA ASP A 18 19.50 -12.53 3.51
C ASP A 18 19.38 -12.60 1.99
N ILE A 19 20.14 -13.52 1.38
CA ILE A 19 20.10 -13.78 -0.05
C ILE A 19 19.03 -14.85 -0.32
N LEU A 20 18.00 -14.49 -1.10
CA LEU A 20 16.92 -15.42 -1.46
C LEU A 20 17.34 -16.43 -2.52
N GLU A 21 18.14 -16.01 -3.50
CA GLU A 21 18.55 -16.85 -4.63
C GLU A 21 19.85 -16.31 -5.27
N TYR A 22 20.72 -17.23 -5.70
CA TYR A 22 21.81 -16.92 -6.63
C TYR A 22 21.36 -17.23 -8.06
N CYS A 23 21.42 -16.23 -8.95
CA CYS A 23 21.03 -16.38 -10.35
C CYS A 23 22.03 -15.68 -11.28
N SER A 24 21.98 -16.01 -12.57
CA SER A 24 22.79 -15.33 -13.59
C SER A 24 22.29 -13.90 -13.84
N SER A 25 23.19 -13.02 -14.29
CA SER A 25 22.89 -11.59 -14.51
C SER A 25 21.73 -11.35 -15.49
N GLU A 26 21.56 -12.23 -16.46
CA GLU A 26 20.49 -12.18 -17.46
C GLU A 26 19.10 -12.41 -16.86
N ASN A 27 19.03 -13.20 -15.78
CA ASN A 27 17.78 -13.62 -15.16
C ASN A 27 17.36 -12.75 -13.97
N VAL A 28 18.19 -11.79 -13.54
CA VAL A 28 17.96 -10.99 -12.32
C VAL A 28 16.58 -10.34 -12.30
N ILE A 29 16.17 -9.66 -13.38
CA ILE A 29 14.88 -8.97 -13.47
C ILE A 29 13.72 -9.98 -13.41
N LEU A 30 13.86 -11.12 -14.09
CA LEU A 30 12.87 -12.18 -14.13
C LEU A 30 12.67 -12.82 -12.75
N ARG A 31 13.77 -13.13 -12.06
CA ARG A 31 13.72 -13.70 -10.70
C ARG A 31 13.20 -12.70 -9.68
N GLU A 32 13.61 -11.42 -9.77
CA GLU A 32 13.06 -10.36 -8.92
C GLU A 32 11.54 -10.25 -9.09
N GLN A 33 11.03 -10.26 -10.33
CA GLN A 33 9.58 -10.22 -10.57
C GLN A 33 8.88 -11.43 -9.97
N TYR A 34 9.45 -12.63 -10.14
CA TYR A 34 8.90 -13.86 -9.55
C TYR A 34 8.71 -13.71 -8.03
N TYR A 35 9.69 -13.18 -7.30
CA TYR A 35 9.52 -12.95 -5.87
C TYR A 35 8.47 -11.87 -5.58
N LEU A 36 8.46 -10.75 -6.30
CA LEU A 36 7.45 -9.69 -6.12
C LEU A 36 6.01 -10.17 -6.37
N ASP A 37 5.81 -11.11 -7.28
CA ASP A 37 4.48 -11.63 -7.63
C ASP A 37 4.00 -12.71 -6.66
N ASN A 38 4.90 -13.53 -6.11
CA ASN A 38 4.56 -14.65 -5.24
C ASN A 38 4.58 -14.31 -3.74
N PHE A 39 5.23 -13.22 -3.35
CA PHE A 39 5.37 -12.82 -1.95
C PHE A 39 4.90 -11.38 -1.73
N ASP A 40 4.45 -11.08 -0.51
CA ASP A 40 3.98 -9.74 -0.14
C ASP A 40 5.09 -8.95 0.58
N PHE A 41 5.80 -8.10 -0.17
CA PHE A 41 6.86 -7.26 0.39
C PHE A 41 6.34 -5.86 0.71
N SER A 42 6.23 -5.53 2.01
CA SER A 42 5.67 -4.25 2.46
C SER A 42 6.55 -3.03 2.15
N TYR A 43 7.86 -3.23 1.97
CA TYR A 43 8.80 -2.14 1.72
C TYR A 43 9.05 -1.86 0.24
N ASN A 44 8.67 -2.77 -0.66
CA ASN A 44 8.83 -2.61 -2.10
C ASN A 44 7.75 -1.69 -2.65
N ILE A 45 8.17 -0.61 -3.32
CA ILE A 45 7.24 0.38 -3.89
C ILE A 45 6.85 0.01 -5.32
N LEU A 46 7.82 -0.50 -6.09
CA LEU A 46 7.61 -0.86 -7.49
C LEU A 46 6.99 -2.24 -7.56
N LYS A 47 5.88 -2.35 -8.31
CA LYS A 47 5.21 -3.62 -8.58
C LYS A 47 5.89 -4.44 -9.68
N LYS A 48 6.60 -3.75 -10.57
CA LYS A 48 7.35 -4.36 -11.66
C LYS A 48 8.83 -4.23 -11.37
N SER A 49 9.57 -5.34 -11.46
CA SER A 49 11.02 -5.31 -11.48
C SER A 49 11.47 -4.60 -12.76
N ASN A 50 12.44 -3.73 -12.62
CA ASN A 50 13.06 -3.01 -13.72
C ASN A 50 14.40 -2.48 -13.24
N SER A 51 15.33 -2.37 -14.17
CA SER A 51 16.64 -1.80 -13.89
C SER A 51 16.73 -0.39 -14.45
N SER A 52 17.24 0.54 -13.64
CA SER A 52 17.68 1.86 -14.11
C SER A 52 19.10 1.84 -14.69
N LEU A 53 19.74 0.67 -14.74
CA LEU A 53 21.10 0.53 -15.25
C LEU A 53 21.16 1.01 -16.71
N GLY A 54 22.03 1.96 -16.99
CA GLY A 54 22.19 2.55 -18.33
C GLY A 54 21.11 3.57 -18.71
N TYR A 55 20.09 3.79 -17.88
CA TYR A 55 19.09 4.82 -18.16
C TYR A 55 19.71 6.22 -18.09
N LYS A 56 19.50 7.02 -19.14
CA LYS A 56 19.93 8.41 -19.21
C LYS A 56 18.71 9.32 -19.40
N HIS A 57 18.61 10.35 -18.58
CA HIS A 57 17.60 11.38 -18.75
C HIS A 57 17.81 12.14 -20.07
N SER A 58 16.71 12.55 -20.70
CA SER A 58 16.77 13.45 -21.86
C SER A 58 17.30 14.83 -21.45
N LYS A 59 17.88 15.57 -22.41
CA LYS A 59 18.37 16.94 -22.18
C LYS A 59 17.28 17.85 -21.61
N GLU A 60 16.07 17.73 -22.12
CA GLU A 60 14.90 18.49 -21.65
C GLU A 60 14.59 18.22 -20.16
N VAL A 61 14.60 16.94 -19.76
CA VAL A 61 14.35 16.55 -18.36
C VAL A 61 15.47 17.06 -17.46
N LEU A 62 16.73 16.99 -17.91
CA LEU A 62 17.87 17.53 -17.18
C LEU A 62 17.76 19.04 -16.97
N GLU A 63 17.39 19.82 -18.00
CA GLU A 63 17.16 21.26 -17.88
C GLU A 63 16.01 21.58 -16.90
N LYS A 64 14.90 20.83 -16.93
CA LYS A 64 13.80 20.98 -15.97
C LYS A 64 14.18 20.60 -14.53
N MET A 65 15.20 19.76 -14.35
CA MET A 65 15.72 19.37 -13.04
C MET A 65 16.73 20.39 -12.51
N LYS A 66 17.50 21.05 -13.39
CA LYS A 66 18.38 22.15 -13.02
C LYS A 66 17.57 23.28 -12.38
N GLY A 67 18.03 23.77 -11.23
CA GLY A 67 17.38 24.87 -10.50
C GLY A 67 16.27 24.46 -9.52
N ARG A 68 15.86 23.19 -9.45
CA ARG A 68 14.93 22.74 -8.39
C ARG A 68 15.62 22.78 -7.03
N GLN A 69 15.21 23.72 -6.16
CA GLN A 69 15.76 23.84 -4.81
C GLN A 69 15.54 22.56 -3.97
N ASN A 70 14.46 21.80 -4.26
CA ASN A 70 14.17 20.53 -3.60
C ASN A 70 15.27 19.47 -3.82
N ALA A 71 15.99 19.51 -4.95
CA ALA A 71 17.14 18.62 -5.19
C ALA A 71 18.33 18.94 -4.27
N LYS A 72 18.39 20.15 -3.72
CA LYS A 72 19.38 20.59 -2.72
C LYS A 72 18.89 20.38 -1.28
N GLY A 73 17.81 19.62 -1.08
CA GLY A 73 17.25 19.36 0.25
C GLY A 73 16.45 20.52 0.85
N PHE A 74 16.03 21.49 0.01
CA PHE A 74 15.19 22.59 0.47
C PHE A 74 13.87 22.08 1.06
N LYS A 75 13.57 22.52 2.28
CA LYS A 75 12.29 22.32 2.95
C LYS A 75 11.57 23.65 2.98
N HIS A 76 10.29 23.66 2.61
CA HIS A 76 9.47 24.85 2.75
C HIS A 76 9.38 25.29 4.22
N SER A 77 9.34 26.60 4.45
CA SER A 77 9.07 27.16 5.78
C SER A 77 7.69 26.71 6.28
N THR A 78 7.51 26.71 7.59
CA THR A 78 6.23 26.39 8.25
C THR A 78 5.10 27.31 7.76
N GLU A 79 5.40 28.59 7.53
CA GLU A 79 4.47 29.60 6.99
C GLU A 79 4.06 29.29 5.56
N MET A 80 4.99 28.88 4.69
CA MET A 80 4.65 28.48 3.33
C MET A 80 3.79 27.21 3.33
N LEU A 81 4.05 26.26 4.23
CA LEU A 81 3.23 25.06 4.36
C LEU A 81 1.80 25.38 4.82
N SER A 82 1.62 26.31 5.75
CA SER A 82 0.29 26.72 6.21
C SER A 82 -0.47 27.45 5.10
N PHE A 83 0.21 28.32 4.34
CA PHE A 83 -0.36 28.98 3.17
C PHE A 83 -0.82 27.98 2.10
N LEU A 84 0.02 27.01 1.73
CA LEU A 84 -0.32 25.97 0.76
C LEU A 84 -1.50 25.11 1.25
N LYS A 85 -1.55 24.80 2.56
CA LYS A 85 -2.69 24.11 3.16
C LYS A 85 -3.99 24.89 2.98
N ASN A 86 -3.98 26.21 3.26
CA ASN A 86 -5.16 27.06 3.13
C ASN A 86 -5.69 27.14 1.70
N ILE A 87 -4.80 27.19 0.69
CA ILE A 87 -5.20 27.13 -0.73
C ILE A 87 -5.96 25.83 -1.03
N GLN A 88 -5.53 24.71 -0.46
CA GLN A 88 -6.11 23.41 -0.75
C GLN A 88 -7.47 23.20 -0.08
N LEU A 89 -7.69 23.78 1.12
CA LEU A 89 -8.94 23.61 1.89
C LEU A 89 -10.19 24.09 1.14
N ASN A 90 -10.06 25.11 0.29
CA ASN A 90 -11.20 25.67 -0.46
C ASN A 90 -11.49 24.95 -1.78
N LYS A 91 -10.65 23.99 -2.19
CA LYS A 91 -10.87 23.24 -3.43
C LYS A 91 -11.83 22.09 -3.19
N LYS A 92 -12.98 22.13 -3.87
CA LYS A 92 -13.94 21.01 -3.91
C LYS A 92 -13.71 20.18 -5.17
N HIS A 93 -13.73 18.86 -5.02
CA HIS A 93 -13.73 17.94 -6.16
C HIS A 93 -15.05 18.01 -6.92
N SER A 94 -14.99 17.91 -8.25
CA SER A 94 -16.17 17.72 -9.10
C SER A 94 -16.86 16.39 -8.79
N SER A 95 -18.12 16.24 -9.21
CA SER A 95 -18.87 14.98 -9.10
C SER A 95 -18.12 13.83 -9.79
N GLU A 96 -17.68 14.05 -11.03
CA GLU A 96 -16.93 13.08 -11.81
C GLU A 96 -15.64 12.63 -11.12
N SER A 97 -14.87 13.58 -10.54
CA SER A 97 -13.64 13.26 -9.81
C SER A 97 -13.91 12.42 -8.56
N LYS A 98 -15.02 12.67 -7.86
CA LYS A 98 -15.45 11.85 -6.73
C LYS A 98 -15.83 10.43 -7.15
N ASP A 99 -16.47 10.27 -8.29
CA ASP A 99 -16.88 8.96 -8.81
C ASP A 99 -15.66 8.12 -9.23
N LEU A 100 -14.70 8.73 -9.93
CA LEU A 100 -13.42 8.10 -10.26
C LEU A 100 -12.67 7.66 -8.99
N MET A 101 -12.67 8.51 -7.95
CA MET A 101 -12.07 8.16 -6.67
C MET A 101 -12.77 6.97 -6.02
N ARG A 102 -14.12 6.94 -5.98
CA ARG A 102 -14.88 5.80 -5.46
C ARG A 102 -14.54 4.50 -6.20
N LYS A 103 -14.49 4.53 -7.54
CA LYS A 103 -14.12 3.37 -8.36
C LYS A 103 -12.69 2.90 -8.09
N SER A 104 -11.75 3.82 -7.95
CA SER A 104 -10.36 3.48 -7.61
C SER A 104 -10.26 2.84 -6.22
N TRP A 105 -11.00 3.36 -5.24
CA TRP A 105 -11.03 2.81 -3.88
C TRP A 105 -11.67 1.41 -3.84
N SER A 106 -12.75 1.17 -4.58
CA SER A 106 -13.38 -0.16 -4.63
C SER A 106 -12.49 -1.23 -5.26
N LEU A 107 -11.61 -0.84 -6.19
CA LEU A 107 -10.62 -1.74 -6.81
C LEU A 107 -9.43 -2.06 -5.91
N ARG A 108 -9.23 -1.34 -4.79
CA ARG A 108 -8.17 -1.70 -3.85
C ARG A 108 -8.52 -3.03 -3.21
N LYS A 109 -7.72 -4.06 -3.50
CA LYS A 109 -7.69 -5.33 -2.75
C LYS A 109 -7.20 -5.07 -1.33
N ILE A 110 -8.07 -4.57 -0.46
CA ILE A 110 -7.91 -4.77 0.97
C ILE A 110 -8.49 -6.16 1.22
N LYS A 111 -7.63 -7.19 1.20
CA LYS A 111 -8.05 -8.55 1.55
C LYS A 111 -8.55 -8.52 2.99
N SER A 112 -9.87 -8.59 3.14
CA SER A 112 -10.54 -8.83 4.41
C SER A 112 -11.51 -9.99 4.21
N ASP A 113 -10.98 -11.06 3.64
CA ASP A 113 -11.74 -12.30 3.50
C ASP A 113 -12.02 -12.81 4.91
N ILE A 114 -13.28 -13.06 5.20
CA ILE A 114 -13.73 -13.56 6.50
C ILE A 114 -14.25 -14.97 6.29
N VAL A 115 -13.64 -15.89 7.03
CA VAL A 115 -14.07 -17.27 7.09
C VAL A 115 -14.98 -17.42 8.30
N VAL A 116 -16.20 -17.88 8.08
CA VAL A 116 -17.15 -18.23 9.14
C VAL A 116 -17.31 -19.74 9.15
N MET A 117 -17.15 -20.34 10.32
CA MET A 117 -17.38 -21.76 10.54
C MET A 117 -18.73 -21.92 11.25
N ASN A 118 -19.61 -22.74 10.71
CA ASN A 118 -20.83 -23.14 11.39
C ASN A 118 -20.51 -24.29 12.36
N LEU A 119 -20.93 -24.15 13.61
CA LEU A 119 -20.64 -25.09 14.69
C LEU A 119 -21.45 -26.39 14.61
N ASN A 120 -22.58 -26.39 13.90
CA ASN A 120 -23.48 -27.54 13.83
C ASN A 120 -23.07 -28.54 12.74
N ASP A 121 -22.65 -28.05 11.57
CA ASP A 121 -22.33 -28.86 10.40
C ASP A 121 -20.84 -28.81 10.01
N HIS A 122 -20.02 -28.09 10.78
CA HIS A 122 -18.60 -27.82 10.50
C HIS A 122 -18.33 -27.26 9.09
N SER A 123 -19.34 -26.64 8.47
CA SER A 123 -19.19 -26.02 7.16
C SER A 123 -18.48 -24.67 7.27
N PHE A 124 -17.68 -24.35 6.25
CA PHE A 124 -16.97 -23.08 6.14
C PHE A 124 -17.59 -22.23 5.04
N GLN A 125 -17.84 -20.96 5.33
CA GLN A 125 -18.28 -19.96 4.36
C GLN A 125 -17.30 -18.80 4.31
N ASN A 126 -16.98 -18.37 3.09
CA ASN A 126 -16.03 -17.28 2.83
C ASN A 126 -16.78 -16.05 2.34
N TYR A 127 -16.57 -14.92 3.02
CA TYR A 127 -17.11 -13.62 2.63
C TYR A 127 -15.98 -12.66 2.25
N LYS A 128 -16.20 -11.79 1.26
CA LYS A 128 -15.17 -10.85 0.78
C LYS A 128 -14.99 -9.65 1.71
N SER A 129 -15.93 -9.43 2.64
CA SER A 129 -15.85 -8.35 3.61
C SER A 129 -16.66 -8.61 4.88
N ILE A 130 -16.32 -7.89 5.95
CA ILE A 130 -17.08 -7.87 7.21
C ILE A 130 -18.52 -7.42 7.05
N THR A 131 -18.79 -6.56 6.08
CA THR A 131 -20.16 -6.10 5.81
C THR A 131 -20.98 -7.20 5.17
N GLU A 132 -20.38 -7.94 4.22
CA GLU A 132 -21.04 -9.06 3.54
C GLU A 132 -21.33 -10.20 4.52
N ALA A 133 -20.36 -10.56 5.36
CA ALA A 133 -20.56 -11.54 6.43
C ALA A 133 -21.63 -11.09 7.44
N ALA A 134 -21.62 -9.82 7.85
CA ALA A 134 -22.60 -9.29 8.79
C ALA A 134 -24.03 -9.33 8.22
N LEU A 135 -24.20 -9.02 6.93
CA LEU A 135 -25.49 -9.12 6.24
C LEU A 135 -25.97 -10.57 6.14
N ALA A 136 -25.10 -11.52 5.77
CA ALA A 136 -25.45 -12.93 5.66
C ALA A 136 -25.84 -13.55 7.02
N LEU A 137 -25.17 -13.12 8.09
CA LEU A 137 -25.45 -13.54 9.47
C LEU A 137 -26.54 -12.71 10.16
N ASN A 138 -27.12 -11.71 9.47
CA ASN A 138 -28.11 -10.78 10.00
C ASN A 138 -27.69 -10.09 11.31
N VAL A 139 -26.41 -9.74 11.44
CA VAL A 139 -25.84 -9.00 12.58
C VAL A 139 -25.31 -7.64 12.13
N THR A 140 -25.13 -6.72 13.08
CA THR A 140 -24.48 -5.46 12.72
C THR A 140 -22.99 -5.67 12.47
N ARG A 141 -22.43 -4.88 11.55
CA ARG A 141 -20.98 -4.86 11.29
C ARG A 141 -20.16 -4.62 12.56
N TYR A 142 -20.67 -3.81 13.49
CA TYR A 142 -20.01 -3.52 14.76
C TYR A 142 -19.97 -4.75 15.66
N THR A 143 -21.10 -5.46 15.79
CA THR A 143 -21.18 -6.71 16.56
C THR A 143 -20.19 -7.73 16.04
N LEU A 144 -20.21 -8.00 14.73
CA LEU A 144 -19.29 -8.96 14.11
C LEU A 144 -17.82 -8.60 14.35
N ARG A 145 -17.48 -7.30 14.25
CA ARG A 145 -16.13 -6.82 14.52
C ARG A 145 -15.71 -7.00 15.97
N SER A 146 -16.57 -6.64 16.91
CA SER A 146 -16.29 -6.82 18.34
C SER A 146 -16.06 -8.29 18.70
N TYR A 147 -16.77 -9.22 18.04
CA TYR A 147 -16.61 -10.66 18.28
C TYR A 147 -15.30 -11.18 17.70
N LEU A 148 -14.90 -10.70 16.52
CA LEU A 148 -13.57 -10.98 15.96
C LEU A 148 -12.45 -10.45 16.86
N ASP A 149 -12.57 -9.21 17.35
CA ASP A 149 -11.56 -8.59 18.23
C ASP A 149 -11.47 -9.28 19.61
N SER A 150 -12.57 -9.91 20.07
CA SER A 150 -12.64 -10.60 21.36
C SER A 150 -12.59 -12.13 21.28
N ASN A 151 -12.35 -12.70 20.09
CA ASN A 151 -12.36 -14.15 19.82
C ASN A 151 -13.62 -14.87 20.38
N LYS A 152 -14.80 -14.25 20.24
CA LYS A 152 -16.08 -14.83 20.70
C LYS A 152 -16.85 -15.47 19.55
N THR A 153 -17.59 -16.53 19.87
CA THR A 153 -18.54 -17.18 18.96
C THR A 153 -19.85 -16.42 18.92
N LEU A 154 -20.40 -16.20 17.72
CA LEU A 154 -21.78 -15.75 17.55
C LEU A 154 -22.72 -16.92 17.84
N LEU A 155 -23.69 -16.69 18.74
CA LEU A 155 -24.73 -17.65 19.09
C LEU A 155 -26.03 -17.30 18.35
#